data_AF-A0A351MR17-F1
#
_entry.id   AF-A0A351MR17-F1
#
_cell.length_a   1.000
_cell.length_b   1.000
_cell.length_c   1.000
_cell.angle_alpha   90.00
_cell.angle_beta   90.00
_cell.angle_gamma   90.00
#
_symmetry.space_group_name_H-M   'P 1'
#
loop_
_entity.id
_entity.type
_entity.pdbx_description
1 polymer ?
#
loop_
_entity_poly.entity_id
_entity_poly.type
_entity_poly.pdbx_seq_one_letter_code
_entity_poly.pdbx_strand_id
1 'polypeptide(L)'
;MSDHSDLRYILPSPVDAELALSLERAHRETRALDLLVGVWALLLAKCCLLQAAILYWSIPISGLFYIWALSLSLGVFATFHYLRAYRTELKIIPTNRRTGSALLFGIFLTLAGSAHAVFALELATPSALAALACSLGGIHACVHGAMRRRPEPLLGALIWWIAAWQCLRQPVDFALVCVGLGLIFGQALPAFALVRAANRYRA
;
A
#
# COMPACT_ATOMS: atom_id res chain seq x y z
N MET A 1 -18.99 22.06 -55.99
CA MET A 1 -19.17 20.81 -55.23
C MET A 1 -17.79 20.38 -54.72
N SER A 2 -17.12 21.19 -53.90
CA SER A 2 -17.29 21.31 -52.44
C SER A 2 -17.17 19.98 -51.70
N ASP A 3 -15.98 19.39 -51.81
CA ASP A 3 -15.12 19.05 -50.66
C ASP A 3 -15.82 18.46 -49.42
N HIS A 4 -16.05 17.14 -49.46
CA HIS A 4 -16.35 16.32 -48.29
C HIS A 4 -15.14 15.47 -47.85
N SER A 5 -13.94 15.84 -48.30
CA SER A 5 -12.68 15.13 -48.03
C SER A 5 -12.05 15.53 -46.70
N ASP A 6 -12.21 16.80 -46.31
CA ASP A 6 -11.41 17.41 -45.23
C ASP A 6 -11.95 17.22 -43.81
N LEU A 7 -13.18 16.71 -43.65
CA LEU A 7 -13.72 16.42 -42.31
C LEU A 7 -13.23 15.10 -41.70
N ARG A 8 -12.47 14.28 -42.43
CA ARG A 8 -11.94 13.00 -41.94
C ARG A 8 -10.66 13.14 -41.10
N TYR A 9 -10.12 14.35 -40.95
CA TYR A 9 -8.83 14.57 -40.28
C TYR A 9 -8.92 15.03 -38.81
N ILE A 10 -10.13 15.18 -38.25
CA ILE A 10 -10.31 15.74 -36.89
C ILE A 10 -10.70 14.68 -35.85
N LEU A 11 -11.17 13.50 -36.27
CA LEU A 11 -11.53 12.42 -35.35
C LEU A 11 -10.39 11.38 -35.29
N PRO A 12 -9.83 11.09 -34.10
CA PRO A 12 -8.87 10.00 -33.95
C PRO A 12 -9.46 8.70 -34.48
N SER A 13 -8.64 7.84 -35.07
CA SER A 13 -9.12 6.56 -35.60
C SER A 13 -9.85 5.80 -34.49
N PRO A 14 -10.88 4.99 -34.79
CA PRO A 14 -11.60 4.23 -33.77
C PRO A 14 -10.67 3.38 -32.90
N VAL A 15 -9.56 2.89 -33.47
CA VAL A 15 -8.50 2.18 -32.74
C VAL A 15 -7.76 3.10 -31.75
N ASP A 16 -7.42 4.32 -32.16
CA ASP A 16 -6.78 5.31 -31.28
C ASP A 16 -7.73 5.78 -30.17
N ALA A 17 -9.02 5.91 -30.47
CA ALA A 17 -10.05 6.26 -29.50
C ALA A 17 -10.26 5.14 -28.47
N GLU A 18 -10.32 3.87 -28.90
CA GLU A 18 -10.38 2.72 -27.99
C GLU A 18 -9.12 2.58 -27.15
N LEU A 19 -7.94 2.81 -27.73
CA LEU A 19 -6.67 2.80 -27.01
C LEU A 19 -6.63 3.92 -25.95
N ALA A 20 -7.01 5.14 -26.31
CA ALA A 20 -7.08 6.26 -25.37
C ALA A 20 -8.05 5.99 -24.20
N LEU A 21 -9.22 5.41 -24.48
CA LEU A 21 -10.18 5.00 -23.45
C LEU A 21 -9.64 3.89 -22.55
N SER A 22 -8.93 2.90 -23.12
CA SER A 22 -8.31 1.81 -22.34
C SER A 22 -7.19 2.32 -21.43
N LEU A 23 -6.37 3.25 -21.93
CA LEU A 23 -5.33 3.93 -21.16
C LEU A 23 -5.91 4.76 -20.03
N GLU A 24 -6.98 5.53 -20.29
CA GLU A 24 -7.60 6.34 -19.25
C GLU A 24 -8.23 5.48 -18.15
N ARG A 25 -8.88 4.36 -18.50
CA ARG A 25 -9.39 3.38 -17.53
C ARG A 25 -8.25 2.80 -16.69
N ALA A 26 -7.20 2.28 -17.33
CA ALA A 26 -6.04 1.73 -16.63
C ALA A 26 -5.38 2.73 -15.68
N HIS A 27 -5.34 4.02 -16.06
CA HIS A 27 -4.81 5.09 -15.22
C HIS A 27 -5.70 5.40 -14.02
N ARG A 28 -7.02 5.55 -14.21
CA ARG A 28 -7.98 5.79 -13.11
C ARG A 28 -7.96 4.66 -12.10
N GLU A 29 -7.94 3.43 -12.59
CA GLU A 29 -7.84 2.27 -11.72
C GLU A 29 -6.54 2.33 -10.93
N THR A 30 -5.40 2.56 -11.60
CA THR A 30 -4.07 2.57 -10.96
C THR A 30 -4.06 3.53 -9.77
N ARG A 31 -4.61 4.72 -9.97
CA ARG A 31 -4.74 5.74 -8.94
C ARG A 31 -5.60 5.28 -7.76
N ALA A 32 -6.73 4.61 -8.03
CA ALA A 32 -7.60 4.07 -6.97
C ALA A 32 -6.86 3.04 -6.11
N LEU A 33 -6.03 2.19 -6.71
CA LEU A 33 -5.21 1.24 -5.95
C LEU A 33 -4.11 1.94 -5.16
N ASP A 34 -3.38 2.89 -5.75
CA ASP A 34 -2.32 3.61 -5.04
C ASP A 34 -2.90 4.33 -3.80
N LEU A 35 -4.09 4.92 -3.91
CA LEU A 35 -4.82 5.48 -2.76
C LEU A 35 -5.18 4.40 -1.73
N LEU A 36 -5.68 3.25 -2.18
CA LEU A 36 -6.03 2.14 -1.29
C LEU A 36 -4.79 1.65 -0.52
N VAL A 37 -3.64 1.52 -1.19
CA VAL A 37 -2.36 1.19 -0.54
C VAL A 37 -2.02 2.21 0.54
N GLY A 38 -2.11 3.51 0.22
CA GLY A 38 -1.83 4.58 1.18
C GLY A 38 -2.76 4.54 2.41
N VAL A 39 -4.06 4.30 2.19
CA VAL A 39 -5.04 4.17 3.28
C VAL A 39 -4.77 2.95 4.15
N TRP A 40 -4.47 1.80 3.55
CA TRP A 40 -4.12 0.59 4.30
C TRP A 40 -2.83 0.76 5.10
N ALA A 41 -1.83 1.41 4.53
CA ALA A 41 -0.59 1.73 5.23
C ALA A 41 -0.85 2.63 6.46
N LEU A 42 -1.68 3.66 6.32
CA LEU A 42 -2.07 4.51 7.46
C LEU A 42 -2.88 3.76 8.52
N LEU A 43 -3.80 2.88 8.10
CA LEU A 43 -4.59 2.06 9.01
C LEU A 43 -3.70 1.13 9.84
N LEU A 44 -2.76 0.44 9.18
CA LEU A 44 -1.78 -0.42 9.84
C LEU A 44 -0.82 0.38 10.72
N ALA A 45 -0.39 1.57 10.29
CA ALA A 45 0.47 2.44 11.07
C ALA A 45 -0.21 2.87 12.37
N LYS A 46 -1.48 3.29 12.31
CA LYS A 46 -2.30 3.58 13.49
C LYS A 46 -2.32 2.38 14.43
N CYS A 47 -2.56 1.18 13.92
CA CYS A 47 -2.61 -0.03 14.76
C CYS A 47 -1.27 -0.30 15.44
N CYS A 48 -0.14 -0.17 14.72
CA CYS A 48 1.20 -0.38 15.28
C CYS A 48 1.54 0.66 16.35
N LEU A 49 1.30 1.94 16.09
CA LEU A 49 1.58 3.03 17.03
C LEU A 49 0.71 2.93 18.29
N LEU A 50 -0.56 2.57 18.13
CA LEU A 50 -1.47 2.40 19.26
C LEU A 50 -1.12 1.14 20.09
N GLN A 51 -0.71 0.06 19.43
CA GLN A 51 -0.18 -1.14 20.12
C GLN A 51 1.11 -0.81 20.89
N ALA A 52 2.02 -0.03 20.28
CA ALA A 52 3.23 0.44 20.96
C ALA A 52 2.89 1.28 22.20
N ALA A 53 1.91 2.18 22.10
CA ALA A 53 1.46 2.99 23.22
C ALA A 53 0.85 2.13 24.35
N ILE A 54 0.06 1.10 24.03
CA ILE A 54 -0.47 0.16 25.03
C ILE A 54 0.68 -0.53 25.78
N LEU A 55 1.69 -1.02 25.05
CA LEU A 55 2.83 -1.71 25.65
C LEU A 55 3.66 -0.75 26.52
N TYR A 56 3.93 0.46 26.03
CA TYR A 56 4.73 1.47 26.74
C TYR A 56 4.05 1.95 28.02
N TRP A 57 2.75 2.21 27.97
CA TRP A 57 1.96 2.69 29.13
C TRP A 57 1.35 1.56 29.97
N SER A 58 1.64 0.29 29.66
CA SER A 58 1.13 -0.88 30.39
C SER A 58 -0.40 -0.89 30.55
N ILE A 59 -1.14 -0.45 29.52
CA ILE A 59 -2.59 -0.33 29.58
C ILE A 59 -3.21 -1.75 29.52
N PRO A 60 -4.10 -2.14 30.45
CA PRO A 60 -4.66 -3.49 30.53
C PRO A 60 -5.82 -3.70 29.53
N ILE A 61 -5.56 -3.49 28.24
CA ILE A 61 -6.54 -3.68 27.15
C ILE A 61 -5.95 -4.68 26.15
N SER A 62 -6.79 -5.60 25.65
CA SER A 62 -6.40 -6.54 24.59
C SER A 62 -6.29 -5.83 23.24
N GLY A 63 -5.10 -5.30 22.94
CA GLY A 63 -4.84 -4.57 21.69
C GLY A 63 -5.18 -5.38 20.44
N LEU A 64 -5.01 -6.71 20.48
CA LEU A 64 -5.32 -7.61 19.36
C LEU A 64 -6.80 -7.56 18.95
N PHE A 65 -7.73 -7.52 19.91
CA PHE A 65 -9.16 -7.48 19.59
C PHE A 65 -9.64 -6.05 19.32
N TYR A 66 -9.35 -5.13 20.24
CA TYR A 66 -9.91 -3.78 20.20
C TYR A 66 -9.27 -2.89 19.13
N ILE A 67 -7.97 -3.02 18.90
CA ILE A 67 -7.27 -2.20 17.91
C ILE A 67 -7.26 -2.90 16.57
N TRP A 68 -6.72 -4.12 16.53
CA TRP A 68 -6.45 -4.80 15.27
C TRP A 68 -7.72 -5.38 14.64
N ALA A 69 -8.44 -6.29 15.30
CA ALA A 69 -9.58 -6.95 14.68
C ALA A 69 -10.68 -5.96 14.23
N LEU A 70 -10.97 -4.96 15.05
CA LEU A 70 -11.98 -3.94 14.74
C LEU A 70 -11.54 -3.03 13.58
N SER A 71 -10.30 -2.53 13.60
CA SER A 71 -9.80 -1.67 12.52
C SER A 71 -9.67 -2.44 11.19
N LEU A 72 -9.18 -3.68 11.25
CA LEU A 72 -9.01 -4.52 10.06
C LEU A 72 -10.35 -4.95 9.47
N SER A 73 -11.32 -5.37 10.29
CA SER A 73 -12.65 -5.73 9.81
C SER A 73 -13.35 -4.56 9.11
N LEU A 74 -13.30 -3.37 9.72
CA LEU A 74 -13.83 -2.15 9.11
C LEU A 74 -13.08 -1.81 7.81
N GLY A 75 -11.75 -1.91 7.80
CA GLY A 75 -10.93 -1.68 6.62
C GLY A 75 -11.24 -2.65 5.47
N VAL A 76 -11.40 -3.93 5.77
CA VAL A 76 -11.82 -4.95 4.79
C VAL A 76 -13.21 -4.65 4.26
N PHE A 77 -14.18 -4.34 5.14
CA PHE A 77 -15.55 -4.04 4.73
C PHE A 77 -15.62 -2.79 3.84
N ALA A 78 -14.93 -1.71 4.22
CA ALA A 78 -14.83 -0.50 3.43
C ALA A 78 -14.15 -0.75 2.08
N THR A 79 -13.05 -1.51 2.06
CA THR A 79 -12.35 -1.89 0.83
C THR A 79 -13.24 -2.74 -0.08
N PHE A 80 -13.97 -3.70 0.48
CA PHE A 80 -14.90 -4.55 -0.25
C PHE A 80 -16.02 -3.73 -0.89
N HIS A 81 -16.65 -2.82 -0.12
CA HIS A 81 -17.69 -1.93 -0.63
C HIS A 81 -17.16 -0.96 -1.69
N TYR A 82 -15.97 -0.41 -1.48
CA TYR A 82 -15.30 0.44 -2.46
C TYR A 82 -15.04 -0.32 -3.77
N LEU A 83 -14.41 -1.48 -3.71
CA LEU A 83 -14.15 -2.30 -4.89
C LEU A 83 -15.45 -2.75 -5.57
N ARG A 84 -16.49 -3.06 -4.79
CA ARG A 84 -17.81 -3.41 -5.33
C ARG A 84 -18.46 -2.25 -6.06
N ALA A 85 -18.33 -1.01 -5.57
CA ALA A 85 -18.84 0.18 -6.23
C ALA A 85 -18.10 0.47 -7.55
N TYR A 86 -16.79 0.18 -7.61
CA TYR A 86 -15.95 0.42 -8.79
C TYR A 86 -15.76 -0.83 -9.70
N ARG A 87 -16.44 -1.95 -9.40
CA ARG A 87 -16.24 -3.26 -10.07
C ARG A 87 -16.54 -3.27 -11.57
N THR A 88 -17.40 -2.36 -12.05
CA THR A 88 -17.74 -2.23 -13.48
C THR A 88 -16.63 -1.57 -14.29
N GLU A 89 -15.75 -0.80 -13.66
CA GLU A 89 -14.62 -0.14 -14.33
C GLU A 89 -13.34 -1.01 -14.31
N LEU A 90 -13.14 -1.86 -13.28
CA LEU A 90 -11.91 -2.61 -12.98
C LEU A 90 -11.68 -3.91 -13.79
N LYS A 91 -12.31 -4.09 -14.95
CA LYS A 91 -12.36 -5.40 -15.65
C LYS A 91 -11.03 -5.83 -16.28
N ILE A 92 -10.05 -4.93 -16.38
CA ILE A 92 -8.74 -5.22 -16.94
C ILE A 92 -7.71 -5.02 -15.83
N ILE A 93 -7.43 -6.07 -15.06
CA ILE A 93 -6.34 -6.05 -14.08
C ILE A 93 -5.05 -6.46 -14.82
N PRO A 94 -4.18 -5.53 -15.23
CA PRO A 94 -2.89 -5.89 -15.83
C PRO A 94 -2.04 -6.69 -14.84
N THR A 95 -1.33 -7.70 -15.35
CA THR A 95 -0.50 -8.66 -14.58
C THR A 95 0.47 -8.00 -13.59
N ASN A 96 0.95 -6.80 -13.89
CA ASN A 96 1.86 -6.05 -13.00
C ASN A 96 1.21 -5.66 -11.65
N ARG A 97 -0.13 -5.59 -11.57
CA ARG A 97 -0.88 -5.35 -10.33
C ARG A 97 -1.02 -6.56 -9.42
N ARG A 98 -0.98 -7.78 -9.97
CA ARG A 98 -1.01 -9.01 -9.16
C ARG A 98 0.17 -9.05 -8.21
N THR A 99 1.34 -8.58 -8.65
CA THR A 99 2.56 -8.54 -7.84
C THR A 99 2.41 -7.57 -6.67
N GLY A 100 1.85 -6.38 -6.89
CA GLY A 100 1.65 -5.37 -5.85
C GLY A 100 0.64 -5.78 -4.77
N SER A 101 -0.51 -6.32 -5.18
CA SER A 101 -1.52 -6.81 -4.24
C SER A 101 -1.09 -8.10 -3.53
N ALA A 102 -0.39 -9.01 -4.21
CA ALA A 102 0.19 -10.20 -3.58
C ALA A 102 1.28 -9.84 -2.55
N LEU A 103 2.07 -8.79 -2.80
CA LEU A 103 3.04 -8.31 -1.82
C LEU A 103 2.40 -7.62 -0.63
N LEU A 104 1.34 -6.81 -0.82
CA LEU A 104 0.59 -6.24 0.30
C LEU A 104 -0.13 -7.32 1.12
N PHE A 105 -0.68 -8.32 0.45
CA PHE A 105 -1.26 -9.49 1.10
C PHE A 105 -0.17 -10.31 1.82
N GLY A 106 1.02 -10.41 1.24
CA GLY A 106 2.19 -11.04 1.84
C GLY A 106 2.68 -10.29 3.08
N ILE A 107 2.72 -8.96 3.05
CA ILE A 107 3.04 -8.09 4.19
C ILE A 107 1.98 -8.22 5.29
N PHE A 108 0.69 -8.24 4.90
CA PHE A 108 -0.40 -8.46 5.83
C PHE A 108 -0.32 -9.85 6.49
N LEU A 109 -0.03 -10.90 5.71
CA LEU A 109 0.16 -12.26 6.20
C LEU A 109 1.41 -12.39 7.08
N THR A 110 2.49 -11.67 6.78
CA THR A 110 3.69 -11.68 7.64
C THR A 110 3.48 -10.90 8.93
N LEU A 111 2.68 -9.83 8.93
CA LEU A 111 2.28 -9.11 10.15
C LEU A 111 1.26 -9.90 10.99
N ALA A 112 0.30 -10.57 10.35
CA ALA A 112 -0.66 -11.43 11.04
C ALA A 112 -0.02 -12.72 11.55
N GLY A 113 0.88 -13.30 10.74
CA GLY A 113 1.66 -14.48 11.10
C GLY A 113 2.68 -14.21 12.19
N SER A 114 3.30 -13.02 12.23
CA SER A 114 4.19 -12.63 13.32
C SER A 114 3.45 -12.38 14.62
N ALA A 115 2.25 -11.78 14.58
CA ALA A 115 1.37 -11.72 15.74
C ALA A 115 1.03 -13.14 16.24
N HIS A 116 0.68 -14.06 15.35
CA HIS A 116 0.36 -15.44 15.74
C HIS A 116 1.58 -16.21 16.29
N ALA A 117 2.76 -16.09 15.68
CA ALA A 117 3.98 -16.76 16.10
C ALA A 117 4.51 -16.26 17.46
N VAL A 118 4.35 -14.96 17.75
CA VAL A 118 4.74 -14.39 19.06
C VAL A 118 3.75 -14.78 20.14
N PHE A 119 2.44 -14.71 19.87
CA PHE A 119 1.41 -14.94 20.89
C PHE A 119 1.09 -16.42 21.12
N ALA A 120 1.36 -17.33 20.17
CA ALA A 120 0.97 -18.74 20.29
C ALA A 120 2.15 -19.72 20.40
N LEU A 121 3.37 -19.33 20.00
CA LEU A 121 4.45 -20.30 19.73
C LEU A 121 5.79 -19.97 20.42
N GLU A 122 5.98 -18.78 21.00
CA GLU A 122 7.23 -18.33 21.69
C GLU A 122 8.54 -18.54 20.90
N LEU A 123 8.46 -18.83 19.60
CA LEU A 123 9.56 -19.35 18.79
C LEU A 123 10.52 -18.26 18.27
N ALA A 124 10.16 -16.98 18.34
CA ALA A 124 10.96 -15.88 17.81
C ALA A 124 10.79 -14.59 18.62
N THR A 125 11.85 -13.78 18.69
CA THR A 125 11.77 -12.46 19.32
C THR A 125 10.88 -11.54 18.46
N PRO A 126 9.92 -10.81 19.07
CA PRO A 126 8.99 -9.97 18.31
C PRO A 126 9.70 -8.88 17.48
N SER A 127 10.85 -8.42 17.95
CA SER A 127 11.73 -7.47 17.27
C SER A 127 12.34 -8.01 15.98
N ALA A 128 12.74 -9.29 15.95
CA ALA A 128 13.27 -9.92 14.74
C ALA A 128 12.19 -10.07 13.66
N LEU A 129 10.96 -10.40 14.06
CA LEU A 129 9.82 -10.47 13.14
C LEU A 129 9.44 -9.10 12.58
N ALA A 130 9.47 -8.06 13.42
CA ALA A 130 9.29 -6.67 12.96
C ALA A 130 10.37 -6.26 11.95
N ALA A 131 11.63 -6.65 12.18
CA ALA A 131 12.72 -6.41 11.25
C ALA A 131 12.53 -7.12 9.90
N LEU A 132 12.07 -8.37 9.91
CA LEU A 132 11.73 -9.11 8.70
C LEU A 132 10.59 -8.44 7.92
N ALA A 133 9.52 -8.04 8.61
CA ALA A 133 8.42 -7.30 7.98
C ALA A 133 8.91 -5.99 7.35
N CYS A 134 9.75 -5.23 8.05
CA CYS A 134 10.36 -4.03 7.51
C CYS A 134 11.26 -4.31 6.29
N SER A 135 12.03 -5.39 6.31
CA SER A 135 12.92 -5.78 5.21
C SER A 135 12.14 -6.13 3.95
N LEU A 136 11.04 -6.89 4.10
CA LEU A 136 10.10 -7.20 3.03
C LEU A 136 9.39 -5.94 2.51
N GLY A 137 9.02 -5.02 3.40
CA GLY A 137 8.50 -3.71 3.03
C GLY A 137 9.48 -2.91 2.16
N GLY A 138 10.77 -2.97 2.47
CA GLY A 138 11.83 -2.34 1.69
C GLY A 138 11.98 -2.95 0.30
N ILE A 139 12.00 -4.28 0.20
CA ILE A 139 12.03 -5.00 -1.08
C ILE A 139 10.81 -4.63 -1.92
N HIS A 140 9.62 -4.61 -1.31
CA HIS A 140 8.39 -4.21 -1.99
C HIS A 140 8.49 -2.80 -2.58
N ALA A 141 8.91 -1.83 -1.77
CA ALA A 141 9.03 -0.44 -2.18
C ALA A 141 10.08 -0.27 -3.29
N CYS A 142 11.19 -1.03 -3.23
CA CYS A 142 12.20 -1.10 -4.29
C CYS A 142 11.63 -1.63 -5.61
N VAL A 143 10.96 -2.78 -5.57
CA VAL A 143 10.34 -3.40 -6.74
C VAL A 143 9.28 -2.45 -7.34
N HIS A 144 8.46 -1.83 -6.51
CA HIS A 144 7.44 -0.88 -6.95
C HIS A 144 8.09 0.36 -7.60
N GLY A 145 9.14 0.92 -7.00
CA GLY A 145 9.90 2.05 -7.56
C GLY A 145 10.55 1.73 -8.90
N ALA A 146 11.17 0.56 -9.00
CA ALA A 146 11.79 0.06 -10.24
C ALA A 146 10.76 -0.12 -11.36
N MET A 147 9.60 -0.73 -11.05
CA MET A 147 8.51 -0.92 -12.02
C MET A 147 7.89 0.41 -12.49
N ARG A 148 7.75 1.38 -11.57
CA ARG A 148 7.15 2.68 -11.87
C ARG A 148 8.13 3.68 -12.50
N ARG A 149 9.43 3.39 -12.49
CA ARG A 149 10.52 4.32 -12.87
C ARG A 149 10.39 5.67 -12.16
N ARG A 150 10.05 5.63 -10.88
CA ARG A 150 9.77 6.79 -10.03
C ARG A 150 10.63 6.73 -8.76
N PRO A 151 11.25 7.84 -8.33
CA PRO A 151 12.16 7.83 -7.18
C PRO A 151 11.42 7.75 -5.83
N GLU A 152 10.15 8.16 -5.77
CA GLU A 152 9.39 8.26 -4.52
C GLU A 152 9.31 6.92 -3.76
N PRO A 153 9.03 5.77 -4.40
CA PRO A 153 9.02 4.48 -3.72
C PRO A 153 10.44 3.95 -3.38
N LEU A 154 11.48 4.38 -4.11
CA LEU A 154 12.86 4.00 -3.80
C LEU A 154 13.33 4.64 -2.48
N LEU A 155 12.96 5.90 -2.24
CA LEU A 155 13.15 6.54 -0.94
C LEU A 155 12.42 5.77 0.17
N GLY A 156 11.20 5.30 -0.13
CA GLY A 156 10.45 4.48 0.80
C GLY A 156 11.14 3.16 1.16
N ALA A 157 11.87 2.55 0.23
CA ALA A 157 12.64 1.34 0.48
C ALA A 157 13.79 1.57 1.48
N LEU A 158 14.51 2.68 1.34
CA LEU A 158 15.57 3.06 2.28
C LEU A 158 15.01 3.26 3.70
N ILE A 159 13.86 3.92 3.82
CA ILE A 159 13.18 4.12 5.11
C ILE A 159 12.83 2.78 5.76
N TRP A 160 12.29 1.84 4.97
CA TRP A 160 11.98 0.49 5.43
C TRP A 160 13.20 -0.29 5.92
N TRP A 161 14.34 -0.20 5.22
CA TRP A 161 15.56 -0.87 5.67
C TRP A 161 16.19 -0.21 6.90
N ILE A 162 16.12 1.11 7.03
CA ILE A 162 16.50 1.82 8.27
C ILE A 162 15.61 1.35 9.42
N ALA A 163 14.29 1.25 9.22
CA ALA A 163 13.37 0.72 10.21
C ALA A 163 13.69 -0.73 10.58
N ALA A 164 14.02 -1.60 9.61
CA ALA A 164 14.43 -2.98 9.85
C ALA A 164 15.67 -3.07 10.76
N TRP A 165 16.69 -2.26 10.45
CA TRP A 165 17.90 -2.17 11.26
C TRP A 165 17.62 -1.72 12.69
N GLN A 166 16.75 -0.73 12.87
CA GLN A 166 16.35 -0.25 14.20
C GLN A 166 15.57 -1.31 14.97
N CYS A 167 14.64 -2.02 14.33
CA CYS A 167 13.87 -3.10 14.97
C CYS A 167 14.77 -4.16 15.60
N LEU A 168 15.90 -4.52 14.99
CA LEU A 168 16.83 -5.52 15.53
C LEU A 168 17.56 -5.09 16.81
N ARG A 169 17.65 -3.77 17.06
CA ARG A 169 18.45 -3.19 18.16
C ARG A 169 17.61 -2.75 19.35
N GLN A 170 16.30 -2.72 19.18
CA GLN A 170 15.40 -2.00 20.06
C GLN A 170 14.36 -2.95 20.69
N PRO A 171 13.77 -2.57 21.83
CA PRO A 171 12.70 -3.33 22.45
C PRO A 171 11.44 -3.34 21.58
N VAL A 172 10.50 -4.24 21.89
CA VAL A 172 9.35 -4.58 21.05
C VAL A 172 8.41 -3.40 20.82
N ASP A 173 8.18 -2.58 21.85
CA ASP A 173 7.39 -1.36 21.81
C ASP A 173 7.98 -0.36 20.79
N PHE A 174 9.29 -0.14 20.83
CA PHE A 174 9.96 0.74 19.87
C PHE A 174 10.01 0.14 18.45
N ALA A 175 10.16 -1.18 18.32
CA ALA A 175 10.11 -1.85 17.02
C ALA A 175 8.75 -1.63 16.33
N LEU A 176 7.64 -1.64 17.07
CA LEU A 176 6.32 -1.32 16.53
C LEU A 176 6.21 0.15 16.08
N VAL A 177 6.87 1.08 16.78
CA VAL A 177 6.98 2.47 16.33
C VAL A 177 7.74 2.55 15.02
N CYS A 178 8.89 1.86 14.90
CA CYS A 178 9.65 1.80 13.65
C CYS A 178 8.82 1.26 12.47
N VAL A 179 8.05 0.19 12.68
CA VAL A 179 7.12 -0.35 11.67
C VAL A 179 6.04 0.68 11.31
N GLY A 180 5.44 1.33 12.31
CA GLY A 180 4.43 2.38 12.10
C GLY A 180 4.96 3.56 11.29
N LEU A 181 6.17 4.05 11.61
CA LEU A 181 6.85 5.10 10.85
C LEU A 181 7.22 4.64 9.44
N GLY A 182 7.66 3.39 9.27
CA GLY A 182 7.91 2.78 7.96
C GLY A 182 6.65 2.73 7.08
N LEU A 183 5.49 2.44 7.66
CA LEU A 183 4.21 2.47 6.96
C LEU A 183 3.81 3.88 6.54
N ILE A 184 4.01 4.89 7.40
CA ILE A 184 3.68 6.29 7.07
C ILE A 184 4.64 6.83 6.00
N PHE A 185 5.94 6.82 6.29
CA PHE A 185 6.95 7.48 5.48
C PHE A 185 7.42 6.64 4.29
N GLY A 186 7.50 5.31 4.47
CA GLY A 186 7.98 4.38 3.46
C GLY A 186 6.89 3.87 2.50
N GLN A 187 5.61 4.02 2.84
CA GLN A 187 4.48 3.51 2.04
C GLN A 187 3.40 4.56 1.77
N ALA A 188 2.80 5.15 2.81
CA ALA A 188 1.66 6.03 2.64
C ALA A 188 2.02 7.34 1.90
N LEU A 189 3.09 8.02 2.32
CA LEU A 189 3.52 9.26 1.69
C LEU A 189 3.90 9.09 0.21
N PRO A 190 4.73 8.10 -0.18
CA PRO A 190 5.00 7.82 -1.59
C PRO A 190 3.72 7.56 -2.41
N ALA A 191 2.78 6.80 -1.85
CA ALA A 191 1.51 6.52 -2.53
C ALA A 191 0.69 7.79 -2.79
N PHE A 192 0.53 8.66 -1.79
CA PHE A 192 -0.17 9.94 -1.97
C PHE A 192 0.60 10.93 -2.87
N ALA A 193 1.93 10.93 -2.82
CA ALA A 193 2.77 11.77 -3.66
C ALA A 193 2.60 11.41 -5.15
N LEU A 194 2.57 10.12 -5.48
CA LEU A 194 2.31 9.65 -6.85
C LEU A 194 0.94 10.10 -7.36
N VAL A 195 -0.10 9.99 -6.52
CA VAL A 195 -1.46 10.43 -6.87
C VAL A 195 -1.52 11.95 -7.07
N ARG A 196 -0.84 12.73 -6.22
CA ARG A 196 -0.78 14.19 -6.33
C ARG A 196 -0.03 14.62 -7.60
N ALA A 197 1.09 13.95 -7.91
CA ALA A 197 1.85 14.20 -9.13
C ALA A 197 0.98 13.93 -10.37
N ALA A 198 0.24 12.82 -10.40
CA ALA A 198 -0.67 12.49 -11.50
C ALA A 198 -1.77 13.55 -11.71
N ASN A 199 -2.26 14.18 -10.64
CA ASN A 199 -3.26 15.24 -10.74
C ASN A 199 -2.72 16.55 -11.32
N ARG A 200 -1.45 16.89 -11.05
CA ARG A 200 -0.84 18.13 -11.53
C ARG A 200 -0.67 18.16 -13.05
N TYR A 201 -0.56 17.00 -13.70
CA TYR A 201 -0.45 16.92 -15.16
C TYR A 201 -1.80 17.01 -15.89
N ARG A 202 -2.93 17.04 -15.16
CA ARG A 202 -4.29 17.17 -15.74
C ARG A 202 -4.92 18.56 -15.57
N ALA A 203 -4.35 19.41 -14.71
CA ALA A 203 -4.78 20.80 -14.51
C ALA A 203 -3.99 21.72 -15.42
#